data_AF-A0A5P9JVN6-F1
#
_entry.id   AF-A0A5P9JVN6-F1
#
_cell.length_a   1.000
_cell.length_b   1.000
_cell.length_c   1.000
_cell.angle_alpha   90.00
_cell.angle_beta   90.00
_cell.angle_gamma   90.00
#
_symmetry.space_group_name_H-M   'P 1'
#
loop_
_entity.id
_entity.type
_entity.pdbx_description
1 polymer ?
#
loop_
_entity_poly.entity_id
_entity_poly.type
_entity_poly.pdbx_seq_one_letter_code
_entity_poly.pdbx_strand_id
1 'polypeptide(L)'
;MKGLKVIGCAGALALLVAATGASAEEGEAVKSLLGSIGIIPKEKPPIQYNERPPLVLPPKMELRPPVAGGAEARNANWPKDPDVAAARKAAAEARTPYTSSELYKNTEGRRLSVEEMRAGRDPNNYVSGGAPAPVGRQADKSVMSPDELRAFSTDKDNVKLSGGGLERRYLSDPPGGLLKAAGGAPLKASADPVPVGDPDSPLAFIRQQQQR
;
A
#
# COMPACT_ATOMS: atom_id res chain seq x y z
N MET A 1 -65.98 60.73 56.08
CA MET A 1 -66.25 59.46 55.37
C MET A 1 -64.93 58.83 54.95
N LYS A 2 -64.66 57.58 55.38
CA LYS A 2 -64.00 56.44 54.67
C LYS A 2 -62.66 56.74 53.97
N GLY A 3 -61.52 56.07 54.18
CA GLY A 3 -61.15 54.81 54.83
C GLY A 3 -59.61 54.64 54.77
N LEU A 4 -59.02 53.87 55.69
CA LEU A 4 -58.34 52.57 55.47
C LEU A 4 -56.90 52.65 54.90
N LYS A 5 -55.89 52.70 55.80
CA LYS A 5 -54.85 51.68 56.12
C LYS A 5 -54.01 51.14 54.95
N VAL A 6 -52.67 51.28 55.02
CA VAL A 6 -51.70 50.16 54.94
C VAL A 6 -50.47 50.50 55.78
N ILE A 7 -50.07 49.51 56.57
CA ILE A 7 -48.91 49.42 57.47
C ILE A 7 -47.73 48.79 56.71
N GLY A 8 -46.51 49.19 57.04
CA GLY A 8 -45.28 48.41 56.82
C GLY A 8 -44.35 49.04 55.78
N CYS A 9 -43.05 49.20 55.99
CA CYS A 9 -42.15 48.62 56.98
C CYS A 9 -41.12 49.68 57.39
N ALA A 10 -41.05 49.94 58.69
CA ALA A 10 -39.89 50.55 59.33
C ALA A 10 -38.77 49.51 59.41
N GLY A 11 -37.52 49.93 59.20
CA GLY A 11 -36.34 49.15 59.59
C GLY A 11 -35.33 48.90 58.48
N ALA A 12 -34.80 49.95 57.84
CA ALA A 12 -33.53 49.83 57.10
C ALA A 12 -32.81 51.17 56.85
N LEU A 13 -33.43 52.32 57.18
CA LEU A 13 -32.89 53.63 56.79
C LEU A 13 -32.10 54.37 57.91
N ALA A 14 -31.89 53.73 59.06
CA ALA A 14 -31.29 54.37 60.23
C ALA A 14 -29.78 54.08 60.42
N LEU A 15 -29.12 53.45 59.44
CA LEU A 15 -27.67 53.18 59.47
C LEU A 15 -26.86 54.05 58.50
N LEU A 16 -27.41 55.19 58.08
CA LEU A 16 -26.78 56.08 57.10
C LEU A 16 -25.91 57.21 57.72
N VAL A 17 -25.77 57.32 59.04
CA VAL A 17 -25.07 58.46 59.67
C VAL A 17 -24.25 58.05 60.90
N ALA A 18 -23.22 57.23 60.72
CA ALA A 18 -22.18 57.03 61.75
C ALA A 18 -20.90 56.41 61.17
N ALA A 19 -20.19 57.12 60.28
CA ALA A 19 -18.82 56.77 59.91
C ALA A 19 -18.06 57.98 59.35
N THR A 20 -18.04 59.08 60.10
CA THR A 20 -17.05 60.15 59.92
C THR A 20 -16.04 60.02 61.05
N GLY A 21 -14.85 59.47 60.76
CA GLY A 21 -13.70 59.57 61.68
C GLY A 21 -13.05 58.26 62.13
N ALA A 22 -12.60 57.45 61.19
CA ALA A 22 -11.46 56.53 61.24
C ALA A 22 -11.51 55.91 59.83
N SER A 23 -10.48 55.93 59.00
CA SER A 23 -9.33 55.06 59.18
C SER A 23 -8.41 55.30 57.98
N ALA A 24 -7.29 55.99 58.20
CA ALA A 24 -6.20 55.96 57.22
C ALA A 24 -5.66 54.52 57.03
N GLU A 25 -5.91 53.64 58.00
CA GLU A 25 -5.53 52.23 58.00
C GLU A 25 -6.50 51.34 57.21
N GLU A 26 -7.81 51.64 57.20
CA GLU A 26 -8.78 50.91 56.35
C GLU A 26 -8.59 51.25 54.87
N GLY A 27 -8.07 52.44 54.53
CA GLY A 27 -7.73 52.78 53.15
C GLY A 27 -6.69 51.83 52.55
N GLU A 28 -5.64 51.50 53.29
CA GLU A 28 -4.61 50.53 52.87
C GLU A 28 -5.14 49.08 52.92
N ALA A 29 -5.96 48.72 53.90
CA ALA A 29 -6.56 47.39 53.98
C ALA A 29 -7.57 47.12 52.84
N VAL A 30 -8.43 48.10 52.54
CA VAL A 30 -9.37 48.06 51.41
C VAL A 30 -8.62 48.10 50.08
N LYS A 31 -7.55 48.89 49.95
CA LYS A 31 -6.69 48.92 48.77
C LYS A 31 -5.93 47.59 48.57
N SER A 32 -5.53 46.93 49.64
CA SER A 32 -4.92 45.58 49.61
C SER A 32 -5.94 44.51 49.20
N LEU A 33 -7.16 44.57 49.71
CA LEU A 33 -8.26 43.68 49.33
C LEU A 33 -8.70 43.90 47.88
N LEU A 34 -8.95 45.14 47.45
CA LEU A 34 -9.25 45.45 46.04
C LEU A 34 -8.07 45.17 45.11
N GLY A 35 -6.84 45.30 45.59
CA GLY A 35 -5.63 44.90 44.88
C GLY A 35 -5.50 43.39 44.73
N SER A 36 -5.93 42.61 45.73
CA SER A 36 -5.96 41.14 45.69
C SER A 36 -7.04 40.61 44.73
N ILE A 37 -8.16 41.33 44.60
CA ILE A 37 -9.27 40.99 43.72
C ILE A 37 -9.10 41.57 42.30
N GLY A 38 -8.03 42.35 42.08
CA GLY A 38 -7.65 42.88 40.77
C GLY A 38 -8.39 44.15 40.31
N ILE A 39 -9.17 44.79 41.19
CA ILE A 39 -9.91 46.03 40.87
C ILE A 39 -8.97 47.23 40.87
N ILE A 40 -7.99 47.27 41.79
CA ILE A 40 -6.97 48.33 41.83
C ILE A 40 -5.65 47.71 41.36
N PRO A 41 -4.98 48.28 40.33
CA PRO A 41 -3.67 47.80 39.92
C PRO A 41 -2.68 48.00 41.07
N LYS A 42 -2.22 46.88 41.65
CA LYS A 42 -1.19 46.90 42.70
C LYS A 42 0.07 47.59 42.14
N GLU A 43 0.59 48.58 42.86
CA GLU A 43 1.90 49.16 42.56
C GLU A 43 2.96 48.06 42.68
N LYS A 44 3.45 47.59 41.54
CA LYS A 44 4.52 46.59 41.47
C LYS A 44 5.84 47.34 41.45
N PRO A 45 6.83 46.95 42.28
CA PRO A 45 8.16 47.54 42.19
C PRO A 45 8.69 47.35 40.75
N PRO A 46 9.40 48.35 40.20
CA PRO A 46 9.94 48.25 38.85
C PRO A 46 10.91 47.06 38.78
N ILE A 47 10.62 46.12 37.89
CA ILE A 47 11.50 44.98 37.63
C ILE A 47 12.74 45.55 36.92
N GLN A 48 13.90 45.47 37.57
CA GLN A 48 15.17 45.79 36.95
C GLN A 48 15.52 44.68 35.95
N TYR A 49 15.23 44.93 34.68
CA TYR A 49 15.64 44.05 33.60
C TYR A 49 17.11 44.29 33.29
N ASN A 50 17.94 43.33 33.65
CA ASN A 50 19.31 43.29 33.19
C ASN A 50 19.36 42.50 31.87
N GLU A 51 20.20 42.98 30.95
CA GLU A 51 20.50 42.23 29.75
C GLU A 51 21.06 40.85 30.11
N ARG A 52 20.62 39.81 29.39
CA ARG A 52 21.22 38.48 29.53
C ARG A 52 22.63 38.55 28.94
N PRO A 53 23.62 37.88 29.55
CA PRO A 53 24.95 37.83 28.97
C PRO A 53 24.88 37.28 27.54
N PRO A 54 25.72 37.77 26.61
CA PRO A 54 25.72 37.31 25.24
C PRO A 54 26.05 35.81 25.16
N LEU A 55 25.45 35.11 24.19
CA LEU A 55 25.68 33.70 23.98
C LEU A 55 27.12 33.49 23.49
N VAL A 56 27.95 32.84 24.31
CA VAL A 56 29.32 32.48 23.92
C VAL A 56 29.24 31.23 23.05
N LEU A 57 29.62 31.37 21.78
CA LEU A 57 29.73 30.26 20.84
C LEU A 57 30.96 29.41 21.17
N PRO A 58 30.86 28.06 21.10
CA PRO A 58 32.03 27.21 21.23
C PRO A 58 33.04 27.47 20.08
N PRO A 59 34.35 27.36 20.33
CA PRO A 59 35.39 27.66 19.31
C PRO A 59 35.33 26.77 18.07
N LYS A 60 34.73 25.59 18.18
CA LYS A 60 34.51 24.66 17.07
C LYS A 60 33.04 24.30 17.02
N MET A 61 32.44 24.54 15.87
CA MET A 61 31.04 24.23 15.57
C MET A 61 30.89 22.89 14.85
N GLU A 62 31.97 22.12 14.71
CA GLU A 62 31.93 20.80 14.10
C GLU A 62 31.23 19.81 15.03
N LEU A 63 30.06 19.37 14.59
CA LEU A 63 29.36 18.27 15.22
C LEU A 63 30.13 16.98 14.95
N ARG A 64 30.17 16.08 15.93
CA ARG A 64 30.69 14.73 15.71
C ARG A 64 29.93 14.10 14.53
N PRO A 65 30.62 13.42 13.59
CA PRO A 65 29.93 12.75 12.50
C PRO A 65 28.84 11.82 13.04
N PRO A 66 27.69 11.72 12.35
CA PRO A 66 26.62 10.84 12.77
C PRO A 66 27.15 9.42 12.87
N VAL A 67 26.97 8.80 14.04
CA VAL A 67 27.36 7.40 14.24
C VAL A 67 26.48 6.55 13.34
N ALA A 68 27.09 5.66 12.54
CA ALA A 68 26.33 4.76 11.68
C ALA A 68 25.42 3.86 12.52
N GLY A 69 24.11 4.02 12.37
CA GLY A 69 23.09 3.25 13.09
C GLY A 69 22.14 4.14 13.90
N GLY A 70 20.83 4.02 13.64
CA GLY A 70 19.78 4.70 14.40
C GLY A 70 19.76 4.28 15.87
N ALA A 71 19.08 5.05 16.73
CA ALA A 71 18.96 4.76 18.16
C ALA A 71 18.46 3.33 18.47
N GLU A 72 17.66 2.76 17.58
CA GLU A 72 17.15 1.39 17.60
C GLU A 72 18.26 0.32 17.52
N ALA A 73 19.36 0.60 16.80
CA ALA A 73 20.49 -0.32 16.70
C ALA A 73 21.33 -0.35 17.99
N ARG A 74 21.24 0.70 18.81
CA ARG A 74 22.07 0.89 20.01
C ARG A 74 21.45 0.29 21.25
N ASN A 75 20.12 0.18 21.30
CA ASN A 75 19.41 -0.35 22.45
C ASN A 75 18.46 -1.47 22.03
N ALA A 76 18.87 -2.72 22.27
CA ALA A 76 18.08 -3.91 21.94
C ALA A 76 16.72 -4.00 22.66
N ASN A 77 16.52 -3.19 23.71
CA ASN A 77 15.29 -3.17 24.50
C ASN A 77 14.20 -2.22 23.96
N TRP A 78 14.48 -1.45 22.91
CA TRP A 78 13.44 -0.61 22.31
C TRP A 78 12.52 -1.46 21.44
N PRO A 79 11.19 -1.25 21.49
CA PRO A 79 10.26 -1.89 20.60
C PRO A 79 10.64 -1.63 19.14
N LYS A 80 10.63 -2.68 18.31
CA LYS A 80 10.83 -2.54 16.87
C LYS A 80 9.51 -2.12 16.25
N ASP A 81 9.54 -1.01 15.52
CA ASP A 81 8.39 -0.57 14.72
C ASP A 81 8.06 -1.62 13.64
N PRO A 82 6.83 -2.18 13.60
CA PRO A 82 6.43 -3.14 12.58
C PRO A 82 6.52 -2.58 11.17
N ASP A 83 6.31 -1.27 10.97
CA ASP A 83 6.32 -0.65 9.65
C ASP A 83 7.76 -0.55 9.12
N VAL A 84 8.71 -0.18 9.98
CA VAL A 84 10.15 -0.18 9.65
C VAL A 84 10.64 -1.60 9.38
N ALA A 85 10.16 -2.58 10.14
CA ALA A 85 10.48 -3.99 9.90
C ALA A 85 9.93 -4.49 8.56
N ALA A 86 8.69 -4.14 8.23
CA ALA A 86 8.05 -4.47 6.95
C ALA A 86 8.80 -3.81 5.78
N ALA A 87 9.15 -2.53 5.90
CA ALA A 87 9.91 -1.80 4.88
C ALA A 87 11.30 -2.42 4.66
N ARG A 88 12.01 -2.80 5.73
CA ARG A 88 13.31 -3.50 5.62
C ARG A 88 13.17 -4.86 4.94
N LYS A 89 12.12 -5.62 5.28
CA LYS A 89 11.83 -6.92 4.66
C LYS A 89 11.53 -6.75 3.17
N ALA A 90 10.67 -5.81 2.79
CA ALA A 90 10.36 -5.51 1.39
C ALA A 90 11.60 -5.09 0.59
N ALA A 91 12.47 -4.26 1.17
CA ALA A 91 13.72 -3.85 0.52
C ALA A 91 14.70 -5.04 0.33
N ALA A 92 14.76 -5.94 1.32
CA ALA A 92 15.58 -7.16 1.21
C ALA A 92 15.03 -8.13 0.16
N GLU A 93 13.71 -8.31 0.10
CA GLU A 93 13.04 -9.11 -0.92
C GLU A 93 13.24 -8.54 -2.32
N ALA A 94 13.13 -7.22 -2.49
CA ALA A 94 13.37 -6.55 -3.77
C ALA A 94 14.82 -6.69 -4.27
N ARG A 95 15.80 -6.79 -3.36
CA ARG A 95 17.21 -7.02 -3.71
C ARG A 95 17.51 -8.50 -3.99
N THR A 96 16.66 -9.40 -3.54
CA THR A 96 16.88 -10.84 -3.71
C THR A 96 16.57 -11.24 -5.15
N PRO A 97 17.49 -11.93 -5.86
CA PRO A 97 17.20 -12.38 -7.22
C PRO A 97 16.05 -13.39 -7.21
N TYR A 98 15.24 -13.40 -8.28
CA TYR A 98 14.03 -14.22 -8.36
C TYR A 98 14.30 -15.70 -8.03
N THR A 99 15.42 -16.27 -8.49
CA THR A 99 15.84 -17.66 -8.24
C THR A 99 16.13 -17.98 -6.76
N SER A 100 16.36 -16.97 -5.93
CA SER A 100 16.61 -17.12 -4.49
C SER A 100 15.42 -16.71 -3.63
N SER A 101 14.34 -16.22 -4.26
CA SER A 101 13.13 -15.79 -3.56
C SER A 101 12.41 -16.98 -2.90
N GLU A 102 11.75 -16.72 -1.78
CA GLU A 102 10.91 -17.73 -1.10
C GLU A 102 9.80 -18.26 -2.02
N LEU A 103 9.24 -17.40 -2.86
CA LEU A 103 8.22 -17.80 -3.84
C LEU A 103 8.80 -18.79 -4.86
N TYR A 104 10.03 -18.59 -5.32
CA TYR A 104 10.70 -19.54 -6.21
C TYR A 104 11.01 -20.88 -5.53
N LYS A 105 11.40 -20.87 -4.26
CA LYS A 105 11.65 -22.10 -3.49
C LYS A 105 10.38 -22.94 -3.28
N ASN A 106 9.25 -22.25 -3.11
CA ASN A 106 7.94 -22.86 -2.82
C ASN A 106 7.09 -23.12 -4.06
N THR A 107 7.58 -22.81 -5.27
CA THR A 107 6.85 -23.08 -6.52
C THR A 107 7.33 -24.37 -7.18
N GLU A 108 6.42 -24.99 -7.94
CA GLU A 108 6.67 -26.18 -8.77
C GLU A 108 7.73 -25.95 -9.87
N GLY A 109 8.11 -24.69 -10.13
CA GLY A 109 9.17 -24.29 -11.05
C GLY A 109 10.59 -24.41 -10.48
N ARG A 110 10.75 -24.85 -9.22
CA ARG A 110 12.07 -25.14 -8.65
C ARG A 110 12.67 -26.32 -9.40
N ARG A 111 13.85 -26.10 -9.99
CA ARG A 111 14.61 -27.16 -10.65
C ARG A 111 14.99 -28.20 -9.59
N LEU A 112 14.63 -29.46 -9.81
CA LEU A 112 15.09 -30.56 -8.96
C LEU A 112 16.61 -30.67 -9.08
N SER A 113 17.29 -30.89 -7.95
CA SER A 113 18.72 -31.22 -8.00
C SER A 113 18.92 -32.59 -8.64
N VAL A 114 20.14 -32.88 -9.10
CA VAL A 114 20.48 -34.18 -9.69
C VAL A 114 20.25 -35.31 -8.67
N GLU A 115 20.52 -35.05 -7.40
CA GLU A 115 20.30 -35.96 -6.28
C GLU A 115 18.80 -36.21 -6.05
N GLU A 116 17.97 -35.17 -6.09
CA GLU A 116 16.51 -35.29 -5.95
C GLU A 116 15.89 -36.06 -7.13
N MET A 117 16.34 -35.79 -8.35
CA MET A 117 15.92 -36.55 -9.54
C MET A 117 16.34 -38.02 -9.46
N ARG A 118 17.51 -38.32 -8.88
CA ARG A 118 17.98 -39.69 -8.66
C ARG A 118 17.19 -40.40 -7.57
N ALA A 119 16.81 -39.69 -6.49
CA ALA A 119 16.05 -40.26 -5.38
C ALA A 119 14.64 -40.72 -5.80
N GLY A 120 14.01 -40.02 -6.75
CA GLY A 120 12.71 -40.43 -7.32
C GLY A 120 12.80 -41.48 -8.43
N ARG A 121 14.01 -41.95 -8.79
CA ARG A 121 14.19 -42.90 -9.88
C ARG A 121 14.25 -44.32 -9.35
N ASP A 122 13.30 -45.16 -9.76
CA ASP A 122 13.35 -46.59 -9.44
C ASP A 122 14.58 -47.24 -10.07
N PRO A 123 15.48 -47.84 -9.27
CA PRO A 123 16.70 -48.47 -9.78
C PRO A 123 16.40 -49.69 -10.67
N ASN A 124 15.21 -50.27 -10.54
CA ASN A 124 14.76 -51.42 -11.34
C ASN A 124 14.25 -51.05 -12.74
N ASN A 125 13.99 -49.76 -13.02
CA ASN A 125 13.49 -49.30 -14.32
C ASN A 125 14.61 -49.07 -15.36
N TYR A 126 15.88 -49.27 -14.98
CA TYR A 126 17.02 -49.05 -15.89
C TYR A 126 17.29 -50.25 -16.82
N VAL A 127 16.73 -51.43 -16.51
CA VAL A 127 17.09 -52.71 -17.17
C VAL A 127 16.23 -53.03 -18.39
N SER A 128 15.07 -52.38 -18.56
CA SER A 128 14.21 -52.61 -19.73
C SER A 128 14.35 -51.44 -20.69
N GLY A 129 15.09 -51.62 -21.79
CA GLY A 129 15.31 -50.64 -22.86
C GLY A 129 14.07 -50.30 -23.71
N GLY A 130 12.89 -50.29 -23.10
CA GLY A 130 11.64 -49.85 -23.71
C GLY A 130 11.20 -48.53 -23.11
N ALA A 131 10.74 -47.60 -23.94
CA ALA A 131 10.10 -46.38 -23.47
C ALA A 131 9.04 -46.72 -22.40
N PRO A 132 8.97 -45.98 -21.28
CA PRO A 132 8.03 -46.29 -20.22
C PRO A 132 6.61 -46.32 -20.79
N ALA A 133 5.88 -47.40 -20.53
CA ALA A 133 4.48 -47.48 -20.92
C ALA A 133 3.74 -46.28 -20.31
N PRO A 134 2.88 -45.58 -21.07
CA PRO A 134 2.13 -44.45 -20.53
C PRO A 134 1.27 -44.94 -19.36
N VAL A 135 1.39 -44.29 -18.21
CA VAL A 135 0.61 -44.59 -16.99
C VAL A 135 -0.26 -43.39 -16.62
N GLY A 136 -1.45 -43.66 -16.08
CA GLY A 136 -2.40 -42.62 -15.68
C GLY A 136 -3.17 -42.01 -16.86
N ARG A 137 -3.43 -40.69 -16.83
CA ARG A 137 -4.27 -39.98 -17.80
C ARG A 137 -3.75 -39.99 -19.25
N GLN A 138 -2.50 -40.42 -19.47
CA GLN A 138 -1.93 -40.68 -20.79
C GLN A 138 -2.28 -42.08 -21.35
N ALA A 139 -2.69 -43.02 -20.49
CA ALA A 139 -3.25 -44.30 -20.91
C ALA A 139 -4.75 -44.19 -21.26
N ASP A 140 -5.41 -43.12 -20.80
CA ASP A 140 -6.76 -42.77 -21.20
C ASP A 140 -6.76 -42.37 -22.69
N LYS A 141 -7.18 -43.31 -23.54
CA LYS A 141 -7.35 -43.16 -25.00
C LYS A 141 -8.45 -42.17 -25.40
N SER A 142 -8.86 -41.28 -24.49
CA SER A 142 -9.85 -40.23 -24.70
C SER A 142 -9.28 -39.02 -25.46
N VAL A 143 -7.95 -38.92 -25.56
CA VAL A 143 -7.28 -37.93 -26.40
C VAL A 143 -6.84 -38.62 -27.69
N MET A 144 -7.54 -38.33 -28.79
CA MET A 144 -7.17 -38.78 -30.12
C MET A 144 -5.75 -38.33 -30.47
N SER A 145 -5.00 -39.20 -31.14
CA SER A 145 -3.69 -38.84 -31.68
C SER A 145 -3.80 -37.70 -32.71
N PRO A 146 -2.73 -36.91 -32.92
CA PRO A 146 -2.74 -35.85 -33.93
C PRO A 146 -3.14 -36.31 -35.34
N ASP A 147 -2.84 -37.56 -35.70
CA ASP A 147 -3.23 -38.14 -36.98
C ASP A 147 -4.73 -38.53 -37.02
N GLU A 148 -5.28 -39.05 -35.92
CA GLU A 148 -6.73 -39.28 -35.78
C GLU A 148 -7.51 -37.97 -35.84
N LEU A 149 -7.08 -36.92 -35.12
CA LEU A 149 -7.70 -35.58 -35.17
C LEU A 149 -7.69 -34.99 -36.60
N ARG A 150 -6.63 -35.24 -37.36
CA ARG A 150 -6.52 -34.78 -38.76
C ARG A 150 -7.48 -35.53 -39.67
N ALA A 151 -7.72 -36.82 -39.42
CA ALA A 151 -8.72 -37.62 -40.13
C ALA A 151 -10.16 -37.19 -39.82
N PHE A 152 -10.43 -36.69 -38.61
CA PHE A 152 -11.74 -36.10 -38.25
C PHE A 152 -11.95 -34.68 -38.81
N SER A 153 -10.89 -33.98 -39.20
CA SER A 153 -10.95 -32.62 -39.76
C SER A 153 -11.37 -32.62 -41.24
N THR A 154 -12.49 -33.29 -41.57
CA THR A 154 -13.06 -33.34 -42.93
C THR A 154 -14.14 -32.27 -43.09
N ASP A 155 -13.73 -30.99 -43.05
CA ASP A 155 -14.38 -29.85 -43.72
C ASP A 155 -13.68 -28.55 -43.30
N LYS A 156 -12.51 -28.29 -43.89
CA LYS A 156 -11.79 -27.02 -43.69
C LYS A 156 -12.52 -25.83 -44.33
N ASP A 157 -13.47 -26.09 -45.21
CA ASP A 157 -14.13 -25.08 -46.05
C ASP A 157 -15.50 -24.63 -45.50
N ASN A 158 -16.00 -25.23 -44.40
CA ASN A 158 -17.33 -24.96 -43.84
C ASN A 158 -17.35 -24.51 -42.37
N VAL A 159 -16.23 -23.99 -41.83
CA VAL A 159 -16.22 -23.38 -40.50
C VAL A 159 -16.91 -22.01 -40.56
N LYS A 160 -18.24 -22.00 -40.39
CA LYS A 160 -19.04 -20.78 -40.28
C LYS A 160 -19.04 -20.31 -38.82
N LEU A 161 -18.76 -19.03 -38.58
CA LEU A 161 -19.01 -18.44 -37.27
C LEU A 161 -20.49 -18.53 -36.94
N SER A 162 -20.81 -19.09 -35.78
CA SER A 162 -22.15 -18.95 -35.19
C SER A 162 -22.42 -17.46 -35.02
N GLY A 163 -23.37 -16.93 -35.79
CA GLY A 163 -23.65 -15.49 -35.95
C GLY A 163 -24.24 -14.77 -34.72
N GLY A 164 -24.05 -15.32 -33.53
CA GLY A 164 -24.27 -14.65 -32.25
C GLY A 164 -22.98 -13.99 -31.82
N GLY A 165 -22.74 -12.77 -32.30
CA GLY A 165 -21.61 -11.95 -31.83
C GLY A 165 -21.68 -11.69 -30.32
N LEU A 166 -20.65 -11.04 -29.79
CA LEU A 166 -20.63 -10.63 -28.38
C LEU A 166 -21.75 -9.60 -28.12
N GLU A 167 -22.54 -9.81 -27.08
CA GLU A 167 -23.53 -8.84 -26.62
C GLU A 167 -22.84 -7.62 -26.01
N ARG A 168 -23.40 -6.43 -26.24
CA ARG A 168 -22.84 -5.18 -25.70
C ARG A 168 -22.99 -5.15 -24.19
N ARG A 169 -21.87 -5.09 -23.45
CA ARG A 169 -21.87 -5.09 -21.97
C ARG A 169 -21.79 -3.70 -21.37
N TYR A 170 -21.02 -2.81 -21.97
CA TYR A 170 -20.80 -1.46 -21.45
C TYR A 170 -21.13 -0.37 -22.47
N LEU A 171 -21.30 0.86 -21.97
CA LEU A 171 -21.60 1.98 -22.84
C LEU A 171 -20.41 2.40 -23.74
N SER A 172 -19.19 2.07 -23.28
CA SER A 172 -17.92 2.22 -23.98
C SER A 172 -17.67 1.17 -25.07
N ASP A 173 -18.39 0.04 -25.04
CA ASP A 173 -18.25 -1.00 -26.05
C ASP A 173 -18.97 -0.55 -27.34
N PRO A 174 -18.43 -0.90 -28.52
CA PRO A 174 -19.04 -0.53 -29.80
C PRO A 174 -20.47 -1.08 -29.90
N PRO A 175 -21.34 -0.43 -30.70
CA PRO A 175 -22.72 -0.85 -30.86
C PRO A 175 -22.80 -2.30 -31.35
N GLY A 176 -23.82 -3.05 -30.90
CA GLY A 176 -23.92 -4.50 -31.10
C GLY A 176 -23.85 -4.98 -32.55
N GLY A 177 -24.25 -4.13 -33.52
CA GLY A 177 -24.10 -4.42 -34.94
C GLY A 177 -22.65 -4.59 -35.40
N LEU A 178 -21.69 -3.95 -34.74
CA LEU A 178 -20.25 -4.07 -35.00
C LEU A 178 -19.60 -5.22 -34.21
N LEU A 179 -20.24 -5.70 -33.15
CA LEU A 179 -19.80 -6.87 -32.37
C LEU A 179 -20.20 -8.20 -33.04
N LYS A 180 -21.11 -8.13 -34.02
CA LYS A 180 -21.52 -9.27 -34.83
C LYS A 180 -20.55 -9.45 -36.00
N ALA A 181 -19.88 -10.60 -36.04
CA ALA A 181 -19.14 -11.01 -37.24
C ALA A 181 -20.09 -11.01 -38.44
N ALA A 182 -19.61 -10.51 -39.58
CA ALA A 182 -20.37 -10.55 -40.84
C ALA A 182 -20.77 -12.01 -41.11
N GLY A 183 -22.07 -12.29 -41.03
CA GLY A 183 -22.60 -13.65 -41.06
C GLY A 183 -22.14 -14.39 -42.32
N GLY A 184 -21.48 -15.53 -42.12
CA GLY A 184 -21.05 -16.41 -43.21
C GLY A 184 -19.75 -16.02 -43.92
N ALA A 185 -19.00 -15.03 -43.42
CA ALA A 185 -17.65 -14.78 -43.95
C ALA A 185 -16.74 -15.98 -43.65
N PRO A 186 -16.07 -16.58 -44.67
CA PRO A 186 -15.12 -17.64 -44.43
C PRO A 186 -13.96 -17.09 -43.61
N LEU A 187 -13.70 -17.69 -42.44
CA LEU A 187 -12.46 -17.45 -41.74
C LEU A 187 -11.34 -18.03 -42.60
N LYS A 188 -10.57 -17.17 -43.26
CA LYS A 188 -9.21 -17.57 -43.63
C LYS A 188 -8.47 -17.73 -42.33
N ALA A 189 -8.14 -18.96 -41.95
CA ALA A 189 -7.13 -19.20 -40.93
C ALA A 189 -5.91 -18.38 -41.37
N SER A 190 -5.59 -17.30 -40.65
CA SER A 190 -4.30 -16.66 -40.80
C SER A 190 -3.29 -17.69 -40.32
N ALA A 191 -2.82 -18.51 -41.25
CA ALA A 191 -1.65 -19.32 -41.03
C ALA A 191 -0.54 -18.33 -40.77
N ASP A 192 -0.06 -18.29 -39.52
CA ASP A 192 1.19 -17.62 -39.22
C ASP A 192 2.23 -18.11 -40.22
N PRO A 193 3.05 -17.20 -40.81
CA PRO A 193 4.00 -17.60 -41.83
C PRO A 193 4.90 -18.67 -41.22
N VAL A 194 4.81 -19.90 -41.74
CA VAL A 194 5.65 -21.01 -41.31
C VAL A 194 7.09 -20.59 -41.59
N PRO A 195 7.96 -20.46 -40.57
CA PRO A 195 9.34 -20.04 -40.79
C PRO A 195 10.04 -21.11 -41.63
N VAL A 196 10.50 -20.71 -42.81
CA VAL A 196 11.25 -21.60 -43.70
C VAL A 196 12.73 -21.51 -43.32
N GLY A 197 13.17 -22.43 -42.46
CA GLY A 197 14.55 -22.53 -41.98
C GLY A 197 14.70 -22.27 -40.49
N ASP A 198 15.95 -22.15 -40.04
CA ASP A 198 16.32 -21.98 -38.63
C ASP A 198 15.96 -20.55 -38.16
N PRO A 199 15.04 -20.38 -37.18
CA PRO A 199 14.48 -19.08 -36.80
C PRO A 199 15.51 -18.13 -36.19
N ASP A 200 16.62 -18.66 -35.65
CA ASP A 200 17.69 -17.87 -35.03
C ASP A 200 18.78 -17.45 -36.04
N SER A 201 18.64 -17.81 -37.31
CA SER A 201 19.63 -17.46 -38.34
C SER A 201 19.31 -16.10 -39.01
N PRO A 202 20.26 -15.13 -39.03
CA PRO A 202 20.03 -13.82 -39.62
C PRO A 202 19.77 -13.87 -41.13
N LEU A 203 20.28 -14.90 -41.81
CA LEU A 203 20.05 -15.11 -43.24
C LEU A 203 18.62 -15.55 -43.55
N ALA A 204 17.97 -16.33 -42.68
CA ALA A 204 16.57 -16.72 -42.87
C ALA A 204 15.64 -15.51 -42.79
N PHE A 205 15.91 -14.59 -41.85
CA PHE A 205 15.15 -13.33 -41.71
C PHE A 205 15.24 -12.45 -42.96
N ILE A 206 16.43 -12.28 -43.52
CA ILE A 206 16.64 -11.48 -44.74
C ILE A 206 15.89 -12.09 -45.93
N ARG A 207 15.94 -13.42 -46.08
CA ARG A 207 15.25 -14.15 -47.15
C ARG A 207 13.73 -14.02 -47.03
N GLN A 208 13.21 -14.07 -45.80
CA GLN A 208 11.79 -13.89 -45.50
C GLN A 208 11.32 -12.47 -45.80
N GLN A 209 12.13 -11.45 -45.53
CA GLN A 209 11.81 -10.06 -45.88
C GLN A 209 11.73 -9.82 -47.39
N GLN A 210 12.56 -10.50 -48.19
CA GLN A 210 12.54 -10.38 -49.65
C GLN A 210 11.33 -11.08 -50.33
N GLN A 211 10.64 -11.97 -49.61
CA GLN A 211 9.50 -12.72 -50.12
C GLN A 211 8.14 -12.12 -49.72
N ARG A 212 8.13 -11.08 -48.88
CA ARG A 212 6.94 -10.26 -48.61
C ARG A 212 6.76 -9.20 -49.68
#